data_AF-A0AAV0SYR7-F1
#
_entry.id   AF-A0AAV0SYR7-F1
#
_cell.length_a   1.000
_cell.length_b   1.000
_cell.length_c   1.000
_cell.angle_alpha   90.00
_cell.angle_beta   90.00
_cell.angle_gamma   90.00
#
_symmetry.space_group_name_H-M   'P 1'
#
loop_
_entity.id
_entity.type
_entity.pdbx_description
1 polymer ?
#
loop_
_entity_poly.entity_id
_entity_poly.type
_entity_poly.pdbx_seq_one_letter_code
_entity_poly.pdbx_strand_id
1 'polypeptide(L)'
;MEFLVHNISHSDLLVELSWLRTDSADVPTSNSSNSNSNSNRHTGPSTPSSPTVDVDGTAVPLTILGRPKYSLVQPTSRQILAHLQHHTADATAPDDRWTARCRATQLPIGFNLAAAPIAVRSSALWNDFQLRGERATTSRVARYWDRVAITAVYFPLLALLLPKWRHVLEAVDATRRAQLVYLISGAGIPRDVGPLADVGTGNSTEATGALLALFGRAFYGHLTVVQLHSGSNIFRFDDNVQFMTRELRPLLDAHRETLVDRFGDQWQAQFHVTIAYADGPPARLSALNAALRLYRPSYLHMWQLKTFWRDARLSLADVDFHAFEHIEASPVVALRHVDALTQRIVAEMQTFRDQFLAADVVGQGEVASFWLRKSRKPVLAVLLVEQRATAAGARPTLVVQRGMNCEVSMPTGSLCAERNAIGSALASDPTLTRRALKMIAVLGLTLRGDGVPDAHRIITNGSSAVSAIESGDESEERLQGLTEDRALLAASGRTDATGDTSSAQRLGSVTSGAREGGGSRKHRLEPLVDTGAKRPRCRSFPCDESVADGRTEDSALVDRNPLAPCGACNEWLVKIAEANPSFRVITFANARCQSIYVNQII
;
A
#
# COMPACT_ATOMS: atom_id res chain seq x y z
N MET A 1 1.14 13.71 -11.18
CA MET A 1 2.51 13.21 -11.07
C MET A 1 2.43 11.86 -10.41
N GLU A 2 2.98 10.86 -11.06
CA GLU A 2 3.01 9.47 -10.62
C GLU A 2 4.46 9.13 -10.25
N PHE A 3 4.70 8.69 -9.03
CA PHE A 3 6.03 8.39 -8.51
C PHE A 3 6.15 6.88 -8.25
N LEU A 4 7.16 6.22 -8.82
CA LEU A 4 7.54 4.86 -8.45
C LEU A 4 8.85 4.90 -7.68
N VAL A 5 8.84 4.42 -6.44
CA VAL A 5 10.05 4.33 -5.60
C VAL A 5 10.51 2.88 -5.55
N HIS A 6 11.68 2.60 -6.12
CA HIS A 6 12.28 1.27 -6.20
C HIS A 6 13.58 1.20 -5.40
N ASN A 7 13.64 0.25 -4.46
CA ASN A 7 14.87 -0.07 -3.75
C ASN A 7 15.69 -1.09 -4.53
N ILE A 8 16.88 -0.69 -4.97
CA ILE A 8 17.75 -1.53 -5.79
C ILE A 8 18.43 -2.58 -4.92
N SER A 9 18.29 -3.83 -5.32
CA SER A 9 18.98 -5.00 -4.77
C SER A 9 20.02 -5.54 -5.75
N HIS A 10 20.90 -6.41 -5.24
CA HIS A 10 21.76 -7.27 -6.06
C HIS A 10 20.96 -8.23 -6.95
N SER A 11 19.70 -8.50 -6.60
CA SER A 11 18.78 -9.31 -7.42
C SER A 11 18.30 -8.60 -8.69
N ASP A 12 18.46 -7.28 -8.79
CA ASP A 12 18.11 -6.51 -9.99
C ASP A 12 19.03 -6.78 -11.18
N LEU A 13 20.23 -7.34 -10.96
CA LEU A 13 21.20 -7.56 -12.03
C LEU A 13 21.43 -9.05 -12.27
N LEU A 14 21.23 -9.47 -13.51
CA LEU A 14 21.67 -10.75 -14.03
C LEU A 14 22.46 -10.54 -15.33
N VAL A 15 23.35 -11.46 -15.62
CA VAL A 15 24.13 -11.47 -16.86
C VAL A 15 23.91 -12.79 -17.60
N GLU A 16 24.00 -12.73 -18.92
CA GLU A 16 24.17 -13.90 -19.76
C GLU A 16 25.65 -14.03 -20.12
N LEU A 17 26.18 -15.22 -19.87
CA LEU A 17 27.53 -15.60 -20.23
C LEU A 17 27.44 -16.58 -21.41
N SER A 18 28.16 -16.30 -22.49
CA SER A 18 28.21 -17.18 -23.65
C SER A 18 29.63 -17.51 -24.05
N TRP A 19 29.79 -18.66 -24.68
CA TRP A 19 31.05 -19.09 -25.27
C TRP A 19 31.41 -18.20 -26.46
N LEU A 20 32.63 -17.65 -26.44
CA LEU A 20 33.23 -16.98 -27.58
C LEU A 20 33.52 -18.04 -28.64
N ARG A 21 33.03 -17.83 -29.88
CA ARG A 21 33.42 -18.67 -31.00
C ARG A 21 34.93 -18.51 -31.21
N THR A 22 35.67 -19.59 -31.06
CA THR A 22 37.04 -19.65 -31.59
C THR A 22 36.92 -19.68 -33.11
N ASP A 23 37.55 -18.73 -33.79
CA ASP A 23 37.73 -18.76 -35.25
C ASP A 23 38.62 -19.95 -35.62
N SER A 24 38.05 -21.15 -35.54
CA SER A 24 38.55 -22.33 -36.22
C SER A 24 37.81 -22.35 -37.54
N ALA A 25 38.48 -21.83 -38.57
CA ALA A 25 38.10 -22.06 -39.95
C ALA A 25 37.92 -23.57 -40.16
N ASP A 26 36.67 -24.04 -40.18
CA ASP A 26 36.16 -24.99 -41.17
C ASP A 26 34.69 -25.39 -40.89
N VAL A 27 33.91 -25.39 -41.99
CA VAL A 27 32.60 -26.01 -42.27
C VAL A 27 31.30 -25.31 -41.79
N PRO A 28 30.16 -25.53 -42.47
CA PRO A 28 29.66 -24.76 -43.61
C PRO A 28 28.46 -23.87 -43.25
N THR A 29 28.18 -22.88 -44.09
CA THR A 29 26.98 -22.03 -44.05
C THR A 29 25.69 -22.86 -44.10
N SER A 30 24.99 -22.99 -42.97
CA SER A 30 23.56 -23.34 -42.99
C SER A 30 22.73 -22.07 -43.13
N ASN A 31 22.49 -21.68 -44.39
CA ASN A 31 21.42 -20.76 -44.73
C ASN A 31 20.08 -21.33 -44.23
N SER A 32 19.41 -20.59 -43.35
CA SER A 32 18.01 -20.80 -43.03
C SER A 32 17.15 -20.32 -44.21
N SER A 33 17.04 -21.15 -45.24
CA SER A 33 16.05 -21.02 -46.30
C SER A 33 14.97 -22.09 -46.12
N ASN A 34 13.72 -21.63 -46.08
CA ASN A 34 12.47 -22.38 -46.15
C ASN A 34 12.55 -23.69 -46.95
N SER A 35 12.04 -24.77 -46.36
CA SER A 35 11.32 -25.80 -47.13
C SER A 35 10.26 -26.47 -46.28
N ASN A 36 9.02 -26.28 -46.70
CA ASN A 36 7.84 -27.07 -46.36
C ASN A 36 8.09 -28.56 -46.57
N SER A 37 7.82 -29.39 -45.56
CA SER A 37 7.35 -30.75 -45.79
C SER A 37 6.47 -31.21 -44.64
N ASN A 38 5.19 -31.40 -44.98
CA ASN A 38 4.13 -32.00 -44.19
C ASN A 38 4.50 -33.45 -43.82
N SER A 39 4.54 -33.78 -42.52
CA SER A 39 4.20 -35.13 -42.06
C SER A 39 3.75 -35.11 -40.60
N ASN A 40 2.46 -35.37 -40.41
CA ASN A 40 1.80 -35.67 -39.14
C ASN A 40 2.55 -36.75 -38.33
N ARG A 41 2.87 -36.46 -37.07
CA ARG A 41 2.88 -37.45 -35.98
C ARG A 41 2.86 -36.76 -34.61
N HIS A 42 1.82 -37.06 -33.82
CA HIS A 42 1.68 -36.68 -32.42
C HIS A 42 2.82 -37.22 -31.55
N THR A 43 3.53 -36.32 -30.86
CA THR A 43 4.21 -36.56 -29.57
C THR A 43 4.23 -35.23 -28.79
N GLY A 44 4.17 -35.30 -27.45
CA GLY A 44 3.85 -34.22 -26.51
C GLY A 44 4.77 -32.97 -26.50
N PRO A 45 4.59 -32.04 -25.53
CA PRO A 45 5.27 -30.74 -25.55
C PRO A 45 6.77 -30.94 -25.31
N SER A 46 7.53 -30.94 -26.39
CA SER A 46 8.99 -30.90 -26.36
C SER A 46 9.45 -29.52 -25.91
N THR A 47 10.13 -29.46 -24.77
CA THR A 47 10.94 -28.31 -24.37
C THR A 47 11.88 -27.96 -25.54
N PRO A 48 11.94 -26.70 -26.00
CA PRO A 48 12.88 -26.33 -27.05
C PRO A 48 14.30 -26.64 -26.58
N SER A 49 15.01 -27.49 -27.32
CA SER A 49 16.41 -27.80 -27.04
C SER A 49 17.20 -26.50 -27.06
N SER A 50 17.77 -26.14 -25.92
CA SER A 50 18.62 -24.95 -25.84
C SER A 50 19.84 -25.18 -26.74
N PRO A 51 20.30 -24.18 -27.50
CA PRO A 51 21.48 -24.33 -28.34
C PRO A 51 22.66 -24.80 -27.49
N THR A 52 23.38 -25.81 -27.98
CA THR A 52 24.56 -26.36 -27.31
C THR A 52 25.80 -26.12 -28.15
N VAL A 53 26.95 -26.06 -27.50
CA VAL A 53 28.27 -26.02 -28.11
C VAL A 53 29.07 -27.21 -27.60
N ASP A 54 29.84 -27.83 -28.49
CA ASP A 54 30.75 -28.90 -28.11
C ASP A 54 32.03 -28.30 -27.52
N VAL A 55 32.31 -28.63 -26.25
CA VAL A 55 33.55 -28.26 -25.56
C VAL A 55 34.22 -29.54 -25.08
N ASP A 56 35.31 -29.92 -25.76
CA ASP A 56 36.09 -31.14 -25.55
C ASP A 56 35.24 -32.43 -25.61
N GLY A 57 34.44 -32.59 -26.66
CA GLY A 57 33.64 -33.79 -26.93
C GLY A 57 32.39 -33.91 -26.06
N THR A 58 31.86 -32.80 -25.55
CA THR A 58 30.66 -32.76 -24.71
C THR A 58 29.82 -31.53 -25.03
N ALA A 59 28.55 -31.77 -25.34
CA ALA A 59 27.57 -30.71 -25.54
C ALA A 59 27.26 -30.00 -24.22
N VAL A 60 27.58 -28.70 -24.15
CA VAL A 60 27.18 -27.80 -23.05
C VAL A 60 26.26 -26.71 -23.58
N PRO A 61 25.38 -26.12 -22.76
CA PRO A 61 24.57 -24.96 -23.16
C PRO A 61 25.45 -23.84 -23.71
N LEU A 62 25.04 -23.26 -24.84
CA LEU A 62 25.71 -22.13 -25.49
C LEU A 62 25.75 -20.89 -24.59
N THR A 63 24.71 -20.72 -23.77
CA THR A 63 24.58 -19.60 -22.85
C THR A 63 24.23 -20.09 -21.44
N ILE A 64 24.68 -19.35 -20.43
CA ILE A 64 24.40 -19.62 -19.02
C ILE A 64 24.10 -18.30 -18.30
N LEU A 65 23.10 -18.31 -17.41
CA LEU A 65 22.81 -17.14 -16.58
C LEU A 65 23.80 -17.07 -15.39
N GLY A 66 24.29 -15.86 -15.14
CA GLY A 66 25.15 -15.54 -14.01
C GLY A 66 24.56 -14.39 -13.19
N ARG A 67 24.87 -14.40 -11.89
CA ARG A 67 24.65 -13.26 -11.00
C ARG A 67 25.98 -12.89 -10.34
N PRO A 68 26.41 -11.62 -10.36
CA PRO A 68 27.58 -11.20 -9.60
C PRO A 68 27.38 -11.50 -8.11
N LYS A 69 28.41 -12.00 -7.42
CA LYS A 69 28.39 -12.15 -5.97
C LYS A 69 28.26 -10.79 -5.30
N TYR A 70 27.76 -10.80 -4.07
CA TYR A 70 27.46 -9.58 -3.31
C TYR A 70 28.63 -8.58 -3.28
N SER A 71 29.87 -9.03 -3.09
CA SER A 71 31.07 -8.18 -3.05
C SER A 71 31.48 -7.58 -4.40
N LEU A 72 30.81 -7.94 -5.50
CA LEU A 72 31.27 -7.65 -6.87
C LEU A 72 30.19 -7.07 -7.76
N VAL A 73 29.04 -6.74 -7.17
CA VAL A 73 27.95 -6.06 -7.87
C VAL A 73 28.46 -4.73 -8.43
N GLN A 74 29.13 -3.91 -7.63
CA GLN A 74 29.63 -2.60 -8.07
C GLN A 74 30.67 -2.68 -9.20
N PRO A 75 31.78 -3.44 -9.09
CA PRO A 75 32.77 -3.49 -10.17
C PRO A 75 32.20 -4.07 -11.47
N THR A 76 31.38 -5.12 -11.38
CA THR A 76 30.75 -5.71 -12.57
C THR A 76 29.79 -4.72 -13.24
N SER A 77 28.93 -4.06 -12.45
CA SER A 77 28.02 -3.04 -12.97
C SER A 77 28.76 -1.86 -13.60
N ARG A 78 29.88 -1.40 -13.00
CA ARG A 78 30.70 -0.31 -13.58
C ARG A 78 31.31 -0.70 -14.92
N GLN A 79 31.83 -1.92 -15.04
CA GLN A 79 32.38 -2.41 -16.29
C GLN A 79 31.32 -2.47 -17.40
N ILE A 80 30.14 -3.01 -17.08
CA ILE A 80 29.01 -3.04 -18.01
C ILE A 80 28.57 -1.63 -18.39
N LEU A 81 28.47 -0.73 -17.42
CA LEU A 81 28.03 0.65 -17.64
C LEU A 81 29.00 1.40 -18.56
N ALA A 82 30.30 1.32 -18.28
CA ALA A 82 31.33 1.95 -19.11
C ALA A 82 31.30 1.41 -20.55
N HIS A 83 31.12 0.09 -20.70
CA HIS A 83 31.00 -0.55 -22.01
C HIS A 83 29.78 -0.06 -22.79
N LEU A 84 28.60 -0.04 -22.13
CA LEU A 84 27.37 0.45 -22.75
C LEU A 84 27.47 1.93 -23.10
N GLN A 85 28.03 2.77 -22.22
CA GLN A 85 28.20 4.19 -22.49
C GLN A 85 29.15 4.44 -23.66
N HIS A 86 30.24 3.69 -23.76
CA HIS A 86 31.17 3.82 -24.89
C HIS A 86 30.50 3.51 -26.24
N HIS A 87 29.58 2.55 -26.26
CA HIS A 87 28.88 2.14 -27.49
C HIS A 87 27.55 2.87 -27.75
N THR A 88 27.01 3.61 -26.77
CA THR A 88 25.74 4.34 -26.89
C THR A 88 25.89 5.87 -26.83
N ALA A 89 27.11 6.40 -26.64
CA ALA A 89 27.38 7.84 -26.43
C ALA A 89 26.82 8.79 -27.51
N ASP A 90 26.64 8.32 -28.76
CA ASP A 90 26.17 9.15 -29.88
C ASP A 90 24.69 8.93 -30.26
N ALA A 91 23.98 8.01 -29.59
CA ALA A 91 22.63 7.63 -29.97
C ALA A 91 21.58 8.16 -28.98
N THR A 92 20.70 9.05 -29.46
CA THR A 92 19.55 9.59 -28.69
C THR A 92 18.52 8.53 -28.30
N ALA A 93 18.58 7.35 -28.95
CA ALA A 93 17.89 6.13 -28.58
C ALA A 93 18.86 4.94 -28.72
N PRO A 94 18.76 3.90 -27.88
CA PRO A 94 19.56 2.70 -28.05
C PRO A 94 19.20 2.08 -29.40
N ASP A 95 20.20 1.91 -30.26
CA ASP A 95 20.08 1.08 -31.46
C ASP A 95 19.53 -0.29 -31.06
N ASP A 96 18.50 -0.78 -31.77
CA ASP A 96 17.81 -2.04 -31.49
C ASP A 96 18.79 -3.21 -31.29
N ARG A 97 19.98 -3.15 -31.92
CA ARG A 97 21.06 -4.13 -31.74
C ARG A 97 21.53 -4.31 -30.29
N TRP A 98 21.42 -3.26 -29.46
CA TRP A 98 21.82 -3.27 -28.05
C TRP A 98 20.67 -3.58 -27.11
N THR A 99 19.46 -3.81 -27.62
CA THR A 99 18.29 -4.06 -26.78
C THR A 99 18.07 -5.56 -26.59
N ALA A 100 17.74 -5.96 -25.35
CA ALA A 100 17.31 -7.32 -25.06
C ALA A 100 15.82 -7.35 -24.72
N ARG A 101 15.08 -8.26 -25.35
CA ARG A 101 13.65 -8.52 -25.10
C ARG A 101 13.44 -9.96 -24.67
N CYS A 102 12.52 -10.17 -23.74
CA CYS A 102 12.12 -11.51 -23.33
C CYS A 102 11.40 -12.20 -24.50
N ARG A 103 11.84 -13.40 -24.90
CA ARG A 103 11.27 -14.12 -26.04
C ARG A 103 9.77 -14.40 -25.88
N ALA A 104 9.34 -14.73 -24.67
CA ALA A 104 7.95 -15.12 -24.38
C ALA A 104 6.99 -13.93 -24.36
N THR A 105 7.40 -12.80 -23.77
CA THR A 105 6.50 -11.66 -23.54
C THR A 105 6.80 -10.45 -24.41
N GLN A 106 7.92 -10.45 -25.15
CA GLN A 106 8.46 -9.32 -25.91
C GLN A 106 8.76 -8.06 -25.07
N LEU A 107 8.65 -8.17 -23.74
CA LEU A 107 8.97 -7.10 -22.80
C LEU A 107 10.47 -6.80 -22.84
N PRO A 108 10.84 -5.51 -22.76
CA PRO A 108 12.25 -5.14 -22.62
C PRO A 108 12.77 -5.69 -21.30
N ILE A 109 13.92 -6.37 -21.35
CA ILE A 109 14.49 -7.04 -20.19
C ILE A 109 15.92 -6.60 -19.90
N GLY A 110 16.60 -5.92 -20.83
CA GLY A 110 17.89 -5.32 -20.58
C GLY A 110 18.64 -5.02 -21.87
N PHE A 111 19.95 -5.28 -21.89
CA PHE A 111 20.81 -4.96 -23.02
C PHE A 111 21.45 -6.20 -23.63
N ASN A 112 21.49 -6.24 -24.97
CA ASN A 112 22.18 -7.26 -25.74
C ASN A 112 23.59 -6.76 -26.06
N LEU A 113 24.60 -7.56 -25.72
CA LEU A 113 26.01 -7.27 -25.93
C LEU A 113 26.66 -8.26 -26.91
N ALA A 114 25.90 -9.09 -27.62
CA ALA A 114 26.44 -10.12 -28.51
C ALA A 114 27.34 -9.56 -29.62
N ALA A 115 27.06 -8.33 -30.08
CA ALA A 115 27.86 -7.65 -31.11
C ALA A 115 29.20 -7.11 -30.58
N ALA A 116 29.32 -6.85 -29.27
CA ALA A 116 30.58 -6.51 -28.62
C ALA A 116 30.60 -7.10 -27.20
N PRO A 117 30.91 -8.40 -27.05
CA PRO A 117 30.87 -9.07 -25.75
C PRO A 117 31.93 -8.51 -24.79
N ILE A 118 31.61 -8.50 -23.49
CA ILE A 118 32.58 -8.09 -22.45
C ILE A 118 33.36 -9.33 -22.02
N ALA A 119 34.63 -9.39 -22.40
CA ALA A 119 35.52 -10.49 -22.03
C ALA A 119 35.76 -10.51 -20.51
N VAL A 120 35.63 -11.69 -19.90
CA VAL A 120 35.88 -11.89 -18.47
C VAL A 120 37.35 -12.29 -18.26
N ARG A 121 38.27 -11.33 -18.35
CA ARG A 121 39.72 -11.58 -18.51
C ARG A 121 40.48 -12.04 -17.25
N SER A 122 39.84 -12.09 -16.08
CA SER A 122 40.52 -12.51 -14.84
C SER A 122 40.00 -13.88 -14.38
N SER A 123 40.90 -14.84 -14.16
CA SER A 123 40.58 -16.16 -13.61
C SER A 123 40.05 -16.08 -12.17
N ALA A 124 40.32 -14.99 -11.44
CA ALA A 124 39.69 -14.71 -10.15
C ALA A 124 38.17 -14.52 -10.27
N LEU A 125 37.66 -14.09 -11.44
CA LEU A 125 36.24 -13.82 -11.69
C LEU A 125 35.35 -15.08 -11.77
N TRP A 126 35.91 -16.29 -11.88
CA TRP A 126 35.06 -17.49 -11.81
C TRP A 126 34.44 -17.68 -10.42
N ASN A 127 35.21 -17.34 -9.37
CA ASN A 127 34.70 -17.27 -8.01
C ASN A 127 33.76 -16.07 -7.80
N ASP A 128 33.49 -15.27 -8.82
CA ASP A 128 32.84 -13.97 -8.64
C ASP A 128 31.40 -13.95 -9.14
N PHE A 129 30.98 -15.00 -9.87
CA PHE A 129 29.60 -15.20 -10.29
C PHE A 129 28.98 -16.42 -9.62
N GLN A 130 27.71 -16.29 -9.24
CA GLN A 130 26.84 -17.43 -9.04
C GLN A 130 26.27 -17.82 -10.40
N LEU A 131 26.57 -19.03 -10.88
CA LEU A 131 26.13 -19.54 -12.17
C LEU A 131 24.88 -20.41 -12.04
N ARG A 132 23.98 -20.34 -13.02
CA ARG A 132 22.78 -21.16 -13.10
C ARG A 132 23.01 -22.35 -14.04
N GLY A 133 23.14 -23.54 -13.49
CA GLY A 133 23.19 -24.75 -14.31
C GLY A 133 23.59 -25.97 -13.49
N GLU A 134 23.65 -27.12 -14.15
CA GLU A 134 24.15 -28.35 -13.53
C GLU A 134 25.61 -28.21 -13.12
N ARG A 135 26.01 -29.00 -12.11
CA ARG A 135 27.39 -28.98 -11.60
C ARG A 135 28.42 -29.29 -12.69
N ALA A 136 28.08 -30.15 -13.64
CA ALA A 136 28.93 -30.48 -14.77
C ALA A 136 29.17 -29.26 -15.69
N THR A 137 28.09 -28.55 -16.05
CA THR A 137 28.15 -27.34 -16.89
C THR A 137 28.95 -26.23 -16.22
N THR A 138 28.66 -25.96 -14.94
CA THR A 138 29.34 -24.91 -14.18
C THR A 138 30.83 -25.20 -13.97
N SER A 139 31.20 -26.47 -13.74
CA SER A 139 32.61 -26.89 -13.63
C SER A 139 33.36 -26.78 -14.97
N ARG A 140 32.67 -26.98 -16.10
CA ARG A 140 33.28 -26.78 -17.43
C ARG A 140 33.48 -25.32 -17.76
N VAL A 141 32.47 -24.48 -17.49
CA VAL A 141 32.62 -23.03 -17.60
C VAL A 141 33.80 -22.53 -16.75
N ALA A 142 34.07 -23.15 -15.60
CA ALA A 142 35.26 -22.88 -14.79
C ALA A 142 36.58 -23.13 -15.52
N ARG A 143 36.64 -24.26 -16.23
CA ARG A 143 37.86 -24.73 -16.88
C ARG A 143 38.24 -23.89 -18.10
N TYR A 144 37.26 -23.29 -18.77
CA TYR A 144 37.44 -22.53 -20.01
C TYR A 144 36.90 -21.10 -19.88
N TRP A 145 37.07 -20.51 -18.70
CA TRP A 145 36.53 -19.17 -18.39
C TRP A 145 37.10 -18.07 -19.30
N ASP A 146 38.32 -18.27 -19.80
CA ASP A 146 39.00 -17.44 -20.79
C ASP A 146 38.27 -17.39 -22.15
N ARG A 147 37.39 -18.36 -22.42
CA ARG A 147 36.57 -18.45 -23.63
C ARG A 147 35.14 -17.99 -23.43
N VAL A 148 34.81 -17.37 -22.29
CA VAL A 148 33.45 -16.93 -21.95
C VAL A 148 33.41 -15.41 -21.82
N ALA A 149 32.33 -14.81 -22.33
CA ALA A 149 32.11 -13.37 -22.25
C ALA A 149 30.66 -13.06 -21.83
N ILE A 150 30.46 -11.88 -21.26
CA ILE A 150 29.11 -11.36 -21.00
C ILE A 150 28.53 -10.90 -22.34
N THR A 151 27.45 -11.55 -22.76
CA THR A 151 26.77 -11.29 -24.04
C THR A 151 25.40 -10.65 -23.87
N ALA A 152 24.84 -10.62 -22.66
CA ALA A 152 23.65 -9.84 -22.36
C ALA A 152 23.59 -9.49 -20.87
N VAL A 153 22.80 -8.47 -20.55
CA VAL A 153 22.55 -8.00 -19.20
C VAL A 153 21.06 -7.85 -19.02
N TYR A 154 20.52 -8.35 -17.92
CA TYR A 154 19.09 -8.44 -17.64
C TYR A 154 18.73 -7.76 -16.31
N PHE A 155 17.60 -7.05 -16.31
CA PHE A 155 17.02 -6.36 -15.18
C PHE A 155 15.63 -6.90 -14.84
N PRO A 156 15.51 -8.17 -14.43
CA PRO A 156 14.23 -8.87 -14.37
C PRO A 156 13.20 -8.20 -13.44
N LEU A 157 13.65 -7.58 -12.34
CA LEU A 157 12.74 -6.95 -11.39
C LEU A 157 12.13 -5.68 -11.98
N LEU A 158 12.96 -4.74 -12.44
CA LEU A 158 12.47 -3.51 -13.06
C LEU A 158 11.69 -3.77 -14.37
N ALA A 159 12.11 -4.79 -15.14
CA ALA A 159 11.42 -5.24 -16.35
C ALA A 159 10.00 -5.79 -16.08
N LEU A 160 9.69 -6.22 -14.86
CA LEU A 160 8.34 -6.58 -14.43
C LEU A 160 7.59 -5.39 -13.81
N LEU A 161 8.29 -4.62 -12.97
CA LEU A 161 7.69 -3.52 -12.23
C LEU A 161 7.18 -2.41 -13.15
N LEU A 162 7.95 -1.99 -14.16
CA LEU A 162 7.54 -0.89 -15.03
C LEU A 162 6.30 -1.22 -15.88
N PRO A 163 6.22 -2.38 -16.58
CA PRO A 163 4.99 -2.76 -17.28
C PRO A 163 3.80 -2.94 -16.35
N LYS A 164 3.98 -3.56 -15.18
CA LYS A 164 2.88 -3.73 -14.20
C LYS A 164 2.39 -2.37 -13.69
N TRP A 165 3.31 -1.47 -13.35
CA TRP A 165 2.97 -0.12 -12.91
C TRP A 165 2.19 0.64 -13.98
N ARG A 166 2.64 0.58 -15.23
CA ARG A 166 1.92 1.20 -16.36
C ARG A 166 0.52 0.62 -16.55
N HIS A 167 0.36 -0.69 -16.44
CA HIS A 167 -0.96 -1.33 -16.51
C HIS A 167 -1.91 -0.79 -15.43
N VAL A 168 -1.39 -0.60 -14.20
CA VAL A 168 -2.15 0.04 -13.11
C VAL A 168 -2.48 1.50 -13.45
N LEU A 169 -1.55 2.27 -14.02
CA LEU A 169 -1.78 3.66 -14.42
C LEU A 169 -2.78 3.79 -15.58
N GLU A 170 -2.79 2.84 -16.52
CA GLU A 170 -3.73 2.78 -17.64
C GLU A 170 -5.16 2.57 -17.14
N ALA A 171 -5.36 1.69 -16.17
CA ALA A 171 -6.67 1.43 -15.56
C ALA A 171 -7.28 2.69 -14.90
N VAL A 172 -6.46 3.67 -14.53
CA VAL A 172 -6.91 4.93 -13.89
C VAL A 172 -6.73 6.17 -14.77
N ASP A 173 -6.48 6.00 -16.07
CA ASP A 173 -6.23 7.08 -17.05
C ASP A 173 -5.14 8.09 -16.60
N ALA A 174 -4.11 7.57 -15.92
CA ALA A 174 -3.00 8.36 -15.37
C ALA A 174 -1.75 8.38 -16.27
N THR A 175 -1.78 7.69 -17.42
CA THR A 175 -0.63 7.59 -18.34
C THR A 175 -0.13 8.92 -18.88
N ARG A 176 -1.03 9.91 -18.99
CA ARG A 176 -0.71 11.27 -19.47
C ARG A 176 -0.02 12.14 -18.42
N ARG A 177 0.04 11.68 -17.17
CA ARG A 177 0.68 12.42 -16.07
C ARG A 177 2.20 12.24 -16.17
N ALA A 178 2.95 13.20 -15.64
CA ALA A 178 4.39 13.05 -15.49
C ALA A 178 4.70 11.83 -14.60
N GLN A 179 5.50 10.90 -15.11
CA GLN A 179 5.87 9.66 -14.45
C GLN A 179 7.35 9.72 -14.05
N LEU A 180 7.62 9.56 -12.76
CA LEU A 180 8.95 9.68 -12.17
C LEU A 180 9.31 8.37 -11.47
N VAL A 181 10.52 7.87 -11.71
CA VAL A 181 11.05 6.67 -11.07
C VAL A 181 12.23 7.05 -10.19
N TYR A 182 12.09 6.83 -8.89
CA TYR A 182 13.14 7.03 -7.89
C TYR A 182 13.85 5.70 -7.65
N LEU A 183 15.11 5.63 -8.07
CA LEU A 183 15.97 4.47 -7.91
C LEU A 183 16.89 4.67 -6.70
N ILE A 184 16.64 3.92 -5.63
CA ILE A 184 17.37 4.03 -4.36
C ILE A 184 18.44 2.95 -4.31
N SER A 185 19.71 3.37 -4.24
CA SER A 185 20.88 2.50 -4.11
C SER A 185 21.58 2.68 -2.77
N GLY A 186 22.49 1.76 -2.43
CA GLY A 186 23.30 1.84 -1.21
C GLY A 186 24.33 0.72 -1.13
N ALA A 187 25.15 0.77 -0.08
CA ALA A 187 26.17 -0.24 0.21
C ALA A 187 26.12 -0.71 1.68
N GLY A 188 26.46 -1.96 1.93
CA GLY A 188 26.73 -2.45 3.30
C GLY A 188 28.18 -2.15 3.70
N ILE A 189 28.47 -1.97 5.00
CA ILE A 189 29.85 -1.86 5.48
C ILE A 189 30.44 -3.26 5.68
N PRO A 190 31.56 -3.62 4.99
CA PRO A 190 32.29 -4.86 5.25
C PRO A 190 32.93 -4.85 6.65
N ARG A 191 33.10 -6.03 7.28
CA ARG A 191 33.71 -6.15 8.61
C ARG A 191 35.24 -6.01 8.59
N ASP A 192 35.88 -6.39 7.50
CA ASP A 192 37.35 -6.43 7.39
C ASP A 192 37.86 -5.21 6.62
N VAL A 193 38.14 -4.13 7.34
CA VAL A 193 38.68 -2.87 6.78
C VAL A 193 40.21 -2.90 6.85
N GLY A 194 40.84 -3.70 5.98
CA GLY A 194 42.30 -3.70 5.82
C GLY A 194 42.82 -2.47 5.06
N PRO A 195 44.13 -2.16 5.09
CA PRO A 195 44.73 -0.96 4.49
C PRO A 195 44.67 -0.86 2.95
N LEU A 196 44.10 -1.85 2.26
CA LEU A 196 43.75 -1.84 0.82
C LEU A 196 42.27 -1.41 0.57
N ALA A 197 41.74 -0.54 1.44
CA ALA A 197 40.32 -0.18 1.57
C ALA A 197 39.67 0.56 0.38
N ASP A 198 40.28 0.64 -0.80
CA ASP A 198 39.57 1.01 -2.03
C ASP A 198 38.54 -0.06 -2.47
N VAL A 199 38.55 -1.23 -1.83
CA VAL A 199 37.61 -2.35 -2.04
C VAL A 199 36.31 -2.23 -1.20
N GLY A 200 36.20 -1.20 -0.35
CA GLY A 200 35.09 -1.01 0.60
C GLY A 200 33.68 -0.79 0.02
N THR A 201 33.55 -0.64 -1.32
CA THR A 201 32.25 -0.41 -2.00
C THR A 201 31.87 -1.51 -2.98
N GLY A 202 32.53 -2.67 -2.97
CA GLY A 202 32.27 -3.74 -3.95
C GLY A 202 30.82 -4.23 -3.97
N ASN A 203 30.13 -4.12 -2.84
CA ASN A 203 28.73 -4.45 -2.64
C ASN A 203 27.73 -3.30 -2.83
N SER A 204 28.20 -2.15 -3.30
CA SER A 204 27.31 -1.04 -3.64
C SER A 204 26.42 -1.41 -4.83
N THR A 205 25.16 -0.97 -4.78
CA THR A 205 24.22 -1.07 -5.90
C THR A 205 24.14 0.21 -6.74
N GLU A 206 25.02 1.19 -6.49
CA GLU A 206 25.01 2.48 -7.17
C GLU A 206 25.19 2.38 -8.68
N ALA A 207 26.19 1.62 -9.14
CA ALA A 207 26.42 1.41 -10.56
C ALA A 207 25.29 0.60 -11.22
N THR A 208 24.68 -0.32 -10.48
CA THR A 208 23.44 -1.00 -10.92
C THR A 208 22.31 0.01 -11.09
N GLY A 209 22.18 0.99 -10.20
CA GLY A 209 21.21 2.08 -10.36
C GLY A 209 21.42 2.90 -11.62
N ALA A 210 22.68 3.16 -12.01
CA ALA A 210 22.99 3.84 -13.26
C ALA A 210 22.62 3.00 -14.50
N LEU A 211 22.85 1.69 -14.45
CA LEU A 211 22.38 0.77 -15.49
C LEU A 211 20.85 0.75 -15.61
N LEU A 212 20.14 0.71 -14.48
CA LEU A 212 18.67 0.77 -14.45
C LEU A 212 18.14 2.11 -14.96
N ALA A 213 18.84 3.22 -14.68
CA ALA A 213 18.49 4.53 -15.23
C ALA A 213 18.69 4.58 -16.74
N LEU A 214 19.79 4.00 -17.24
CA LEU A 214 20.02 3.83 -18.68
C LEU A 214 18.91 2.99 -19.31
N PHE A 215 18.52 1.88 -18.68
CA PHE A 215 17.39 1.04 -19.11
C PHE A 215 16.07 1.80 -19.16
N GLY A 216 15.74 2.57 -18.10
CA GLY A 216 14.53 3.39 -18.06
C GLY A 216 14.48 4.39 -19.23
N ARG A 217 15.57 5.12 -19.48
CA ARG A 217 15.66 6.08 -20.60
C ARG A 217 15.58 5.39 -21.96
N ALA A 218 16.26 4.25 -22.10
CA ALA A 218 16.32 3.45 -23.32
C ALA A 218 14.94 2.93 -23.79
N PHE A 219 14.16 2.38 -22.85
CA PHE A 219 12.92 1.67 -23.19
C PHE A 219 11.65 2.45 -22.83
N TYR A 220 11.77 3.48 -22.00
CA TYR A 220 10.66 4.27 -21.49
C TYR A 220 11.01 5.76 -21.48
N GLY A 221 11.25 6.34 -22.66
CA GLY A 221 11.72 7.75 -22.80
C GLY A 221 10.79 8.84 -22.23
N HIS A 222 9.56 8.51 -21.84
CA HIS A 222 8.65 9.42 -21.13
C HIS A 222 8.86 9.44 -19.61
N LEU A 223 9.63 8.49 -19.06
CA LEU A 223 9.90 8.41 -17.62
C LEU A 223 11.07 9.33 -17.25
N THR A 224 10.88 10.09 -16.18
CA THR A 224 11.99 10.80 -15.53
C THR A 224 12.60 9.90 -14.47
N VAL A 225 13.85 9.49 -14.64
CA VAL A 225 14.53 8.64 -13.66
C VAL A 225 15.43 9.50 -12.76
N VAL A 226 15.17 9.42 -11.45
CA VAL A 226 15.95 10.08 -10.39
C VAL A 226 16.71 9.00 -9.63
N GLN A 227 18.02 9.18 -9.49
CA GLN A 227 18.88 8.23 -8.77
C GLN A 227 19.29 8.82 -7.43
N LEU A 228 19.14 8.03 -6.37
CA LEU A 228 19.56 8.40 -5.03
C LEU A 228 20.50 7.34 -4.47
N HIS A 229 21.63 7.76 -3.92
CA HIS A 229 22.57 6.88 -3.24
C HIS A 229 22.59 7.19 -1.76
N SER A 230 22.27 6.18 -0.95
CA SER A 230 22.20 6.32 0.52
C SER A 230 23.54 6.15 1.23
N GLY A 231 24.63 5.95 0.49
CA GLY A 231 25.94 5.70 1.05
C GLY A 231 26.08 4.28 1.62
N SER A 232 27.04 4.15 2.53
CA SER A 232 27.30 2.94 3.31
C SER A 232 26.32 2.81 4.49
N ASN A 233 26.09 1.59 5.00
CA ASN A 233 25.18 1.23 6.11
C ASN A 233 23.70 1.03 5.79
N ILE A 234 23.38 0.42 4.64
CA ILE A 234 21.99 0.03 4.33
C ILE A 234 21.32 -0.88 5.39
N PHE A 235 22.08 -1.50 6.29
CA PHE A 235 21.59 -2.40 7.34
C PHE A 235 21.25 -1.70 8.67
N ARG A 236 21.59 -0.41 8.84
CA ARG A 236 21.35 0.35 10.07
C ARG A 236 20.06 1.16 9.98
N PHE A 237 19.16 1.02 10.96
CA PHE A 237 17.83 1.66 10.92
C PHE A 237 17.89 3.18 10.95
N ASP A 238 18.69 3.73 11.84
CA ASP A 238 18.94 5.15 12.02
C ASP A 238 19.48 5.81 10.75
N ASP A 239 20.49 5.22 10.10
CA ASP A 239 21.04 5.71 8.84
C ASP A 239 19.98 5.72 7.73
N ASN A 240 19.17 4.65 7.65
CA ASN A 240 18.08 4.57 6.69
C ASN A 240 17.01 5.63 6.94
N VAL A 241 16.60 5.86 8.19
CA VAL A 241 15.62 6.90 8.55
C VAL A 241 16.16 8.30 8.23
N GLN A 242 17.44 8.56 8.52
CA GLN A 242 18.08 9.82 8.18
C GLN A 242 18.10 10.05 6.67
N PHE A 243 18.51 9.05 5.88
CA PHE A 243 18.50 9.12 4.42
C PHE A 243 17.09 9.41 3.88
N MET A 244 16.07 8.68 4.36
CA MET A 244 14.69 8.93 3.90
C MET A 244 14.21 10.33 4.24
N THR A 245 14.57 10.84 5.42
CA THR A 245 14.11 12.15 5.93
C THR A 245 14.86 13.32 5.29
N ARG A 246 16.15 13.16 5.00
CA ARG A 246 17.02 14.25 4.52
C ARG A 246 17.20 14.28 3.00
N GLU A 247 17.07 13.14 2.34
CA GLU A 247 17.33 13.03 0.90
C GLU A 247 16.04 12.74 0.12
N LEU A 248 15.37 11.62 0.38
CA LEU A 248 14.22 11.21 -0.43
C LEU A 248 12.99 12.10 -0.21
N ARG A 249 12.58 12.30 1.04
CA ARG A 249 11.35 13.00 1.37
C ARG A 249 11.36 14.46 0.91
N PRO A 250 12.44 15.26 1.09
CA PRO A 250 12.47 16.64 0.61
C PRO A 250 12.26 16.77 -0.90
N LEU A 251 12.74 15.81 -1.70
CA LEU A 251 12.51 15.80 -3.15
C LEU A 251 11.04 15.57 -3.51
N LEU A 252 10.37 14.65 -2.80
CA LEU A 252 8.94 14.42 -2.97
C LEU A 252 8.11 15.61 -2.47
N ASP A 253 8.50 16.23 -1.34
CA ASP A 253 7.86 17.41 -0.79
C ASP A 253 7.98 18.62 -1.75
N ALA A 254 9.12 18.80 -2.43
CA ALA A 254 9.28 19.85 -3.45
C ALA A 254 8.34 19.67 -4.65
N HIS A 255 8.15 18.42 -5.12
CA HIS A 255 7.15 18.14 -6.16
C HIS A 255 5.72 18.39 -5.68
N ARG A 256 5.42 18.01 -4.43
CA ARG A 256 4.14 18.29 -3.81
C ARG A 256 3.87 19.79 -3.75
N GLU A 257 4.84 20.59 -3.30
CA GLU A 257 4.74 22.05 -3.23
C GLU A 257 4.45 22.65 -4.61
N THR A 258 5.14 22.19 -5.65
CA THR A 258 4.87 22.59 -7.03
C THR A 258 3.41 22.32 -7.45
N LEU A 259 2.83 21.20 -7.01
CA LEU A 259 1.43 20.88 -7.29
C LEU A 259 0.45 21.68 -6.41
N VAL A 260 0.82 21.99 -5.16
CA VAL A 260 0.04 22.86 -4.27
C VAL A 260 -0.05 24.25 -4.88
N ASP A 261 1.05 24.82 -5.35
CA ASP A 261 1.08 26.14 -5.99
C ASP A 261 0.20 26.19 -7.23
N ARG A 262 0.13 25.09 -7.98
CA ARG A 262 -0.64 25.00 -9.24
C ARG A 262 -2.11 24.63 -9.06
N PHE A 263 -2.42 23.77 -8.08
CA PHE A 263 -3.75 23.13 -7.95
C PHE A 263 -4.42 23.38 -6.59
N GLY A 264 -3.77 24.12 -5.68
CA GLY A 264 -4.25 24.36 -4.31
C GLY A 264 -4.58 23.05 -3.61
N ASP A 265 -5.71 23.01 -2.90
CA ASP A 265 -6.19 21.83 -2.16
C ASP A 265 -6.42 20.57 -3.01
N GLN A 266 -6.45 20.70 -4.34
CA GLN A 266 -6.64 19.56 -5.26
C GLN A 266 -5.34 18.82 -5.57
N TRP A 267 -4.19 19.27 -5.07
CA TRP A 267 -2.87 18.65 -5.33
C TRP A 267 -2.85 17.14 -5.01
N GLN A 268 -3.59 16.71 -3.98
CA GLN A 268 -3.64 15.32 -3.53
C GLN A 268 -4.16 14.37 -4.61
N ALA A 269 -5.06 14.83 -5.48
CA ALA A 269 -5.58 14.04 -6.61
C ALA A 269 -4.59 13.97 -7.79
N GLN A 270 -3.51 14.75 -7.73
CA GLN A 270 -2.49 14.89 -8.75
C GLN A 270 -1.13 14.37 -8.27
N PHE A 271 -1.03 13.80 -7.07
CA PHE A 271 0.21 13.33 -6.47
C PHE A 271 0.03 11.91 -5.94
N HIS A 272 0.63 10.93 -6.61
CA HIS A 272 0.49 9.53 -6.24
C HIS A 272 1.85 8.85 -6.14
N VAL A 273 2.09 8.17 -5.03
CA VAL A 273 3.33 7.45 -4.77
C VAL A 273 3.05 5.95 -4.78
N THR A 274 3.90 5.20 -5.46
CA THR A 274 3.91 3.74 -5.48
C THR A 274 5.27 3.25 -5.00
N ILE A 275 5.27 2.34 -4.03
CA ILE A 275 6.49 1.68 -3.53
C ILE A 275 6.60 0.30 -4.17
N ALA A 276 7.76 0.00 -4.75
CA ALA A 276 8.08 -1.35 -5.20
C ALA A 276 8.71 -2.16 -4.06
N TYR A 277 7.99 -3.19 -3.60
CA TYR A 277 8.53 -4.23 -2.72
C TYR A 277 9.02 -5.38 -3.55
N ALA A 278 10.29 -5.34 -3.90
CA ALA A 278 10.99 -6.47 -4.47
C ALA A 278 11.91 -7.09 -3.42
N ASP A 279 13.15 -6.61 -3.34
CA ASP A 279 14.19 -7.18 -2.50
C ASP A 279 14.95 -6.06 -1.75
N GLY A 280 15.47 -6.36 -0.56
CA GLY A 280 16.21 -5.39 0.24
C GLY A 280 16.25 -5.67 1.74
N PRO A 281 17.15 -4.99 2.48
CA PRO A 281 17.24 -5.15 3.93
C PRO A 281 15.94 -4.72 4.64
N PRO A 282 15.49 -5.44 5.69
CA PRO A 282 14.30 -5.06 6.46
C PRO A 282 14.36 -3.62 7.00
N ALA A 283 15.54 -3.17 7.44
CA ALA A 283 15.75 -1.80 7.93
C ALA A 283 15.46 -0.74 6.87
N ARG A 284 15.87 -1.00 5.61
CA ARG A 284 15.64 -0.11 4.47
C ARG A 284 14.16 -0.07 4.10
N LEU A 285 13.52 -1.22 3.99
CA LEU A 285 12.10 -1.31 3.61
C LEU A 285 11.18 -0.71 4.68
N SER A 286 11.49 -0.95 5.96
CA SER A 286 10.74 -0.37 7.08
C SER A 286 10.87 1.16 7.12
N ALA A 287 12.08 1.70 6.98
CA ALA A 287 12.31 3.15 6.93
C ALA A 287 11.62 3.80 5.72
N LEU A 288 11.66 3.14 4.55
CA LEU A 288 10.97 3.59 3.34
C LEU A 288 9.46 3.68 3.56
N ASN A 289 8.87 2.61 4.10
CA ASN A 289 7.43 2.56 4.37
C ASN A 289 7.01 3.65 5.37
N ALA A 290 7.75 3.77 6.47
CA ALA A 290 7.46 4.77 7.51
C ALA A 290 7.56 6.21 6.97
N ALA A 291 8.59 6.51 6.19
CA ALA A 291 8.81 7.86 5.66
C ALA A 291 7.77 8.27 4.61
N LEU A 292 7.31 7.34 3.79
CA LEU A 292 6.37 7.61 2.71
C LEU A 292 4.91 7.40 3.09
N ARG A 293 4.63 6.81 4.26
CA ARG A 293 3.27 6.55 4.79
C ARG A 293 2.36 7.78 4.74
N LEU A 294 2.90 8.97 4.92
CA LEU A 294 2.15 10.23 4.88
C LEU A 294 1.49 10.51 3.51
N TYR A 295 2.03 9.95 2.42
CA TYR A 295 1.49 10.08 1.07
C TYR A 295 0.51 8.96 0.71
N ARG A 296 0.22 8.03 1.64
CA ARG A 296 -0.64 6.86 1.44
C ARG A 296 -0.26 6.07 0.17
N PRO A 297 0.98 5.53 0.11
CA PRO A 297 1.48 4.93 -1.11
C PRO A 297 0.72 3.66 -1.48
N SER A 298 0.58 3.42 -2.78
CA SER A 298 0.25 2.08 -3.28
C SER A 298 1.49 1.21 -3.31
N TYR A 299 1.33 -0.11 -3.41
CA TYR A 299 2.43 -1.06 -3.33
C TYR A 299 2.42 -2.02 -4.52
N LEU A 300 3.59 -2.22 -5.11
CA LEU A 300 3.85 -3.28 -6.08
C LEU A 300 4.72 -4.34 -5.38
N HIS A 301 4.10 -5.45 -4.99
CA HIS A 301 4.76 -6.51 -4.25
C HIS A 301 5.16 -7.66 -5.19
N MET A 302 6.45 -7.86 -5.36
CA MET A 302 7.01 -8.95 -6.17
C MET A 302 7.31 -10.15 -5.28
N TRP A 303 6.37 -11.08 -5.22
CA TRP A 303 6.47 -12.25 -4.36
C TRP A 303 7.33 -13.37 -4.97
N GLN A 304 7.50 -13.41 -6.31
CA GLN A 304 8.40 -14.35 -7.01
C GLN A 304 9.63 -13.66 -7.63
N LEU A 305 10.63 -13.34 -6.80
CA LEU A 305 11.86 -12.67 -7.24
C LEU A 305 12.77 -13.47 -8.19
N LYS A 306 12.56 -14.79 -8.31
CA LYS A 306 13.50 -15.73 -8.95
C LYS A 306 12.93 -16.46 -10.15
N THR A 307 11.72 -16.14 -10.63
CA THR A 307 11.13 -16.78 -11.82
C THR A 307 12.04 -16.66 -13.03
N PHE A 308 12.54 -15.46 -13.32
CA PHE A 308 13.47 -15.28 -14.43
C PHE A 308 14.79 -16.04 -14.20
N TRP A 309 15.31 -16.03 -12.97
CA TRP A 309 16.48 -16.82 -12.61
C TRP A 309 16.26 -18.33 -12.76
N ARG A 310 15.04 -18.85 -12.64
CA ARG A 310 14.73 -20.29 -12.71
C ARG A 310 14.21 -20.77 -14.06
N ASP A 311 13.55 -19.91 -14.81
CA ASP A 311 12.82 -20.29 -16.02
C ASP A 311 13.15 -19.41 -17.22
N ALA A 312 13.95 -18.34 -17.03
CA ALA A 312 14.23 -17.33 -18.06
C ALA A 312 12.95 -16.71 -18.66
N ARG A 313 11.90 -16.63 -17.83
CA ARG A 313 10.57 -16.10 -18.19
C ARG A 313 10.24 -14.91 -17.31
N LEU A 314 9.49 -13.96 -17.88
CA LEU A 314 8.87 -12.86 -17.18
C LEU A 314 7.37 -13.11 -17.09
N SER A 315 6.80 -12.97 -15.90
CA SER A 315 5.37 -13.12 -15.63
C SER A 315 4.87 -11.92 -14.84
N LEU A 316 3.87 -11.19 -15.37
CA LEU A 316 3.26 -10.06 -14.66
C LEU A 316 2.38 -10.51 -13.47
N ALA A 317 2.10 -11.82 -13.35
CA ALA A 317 1.44 -12.43 -12.20
C ALA A 317 2.39 -12.56 -10.99
N ASP A 318 3.69 -12.38 -11.19
CA ASP A 318 4.69 -12.41 -10.12
C ASP A 318 4.70 -11.12 -9.29
N VAL A 319 3.91 -10.12 -9.71
CA VAL A 319 3.78 -8.81 -9.06
C VAL A 319 2.32 -8.54 -8.73
N ASP A 320 2.05 -8.40 -7.44
CA ASP A 320 0.75 -8.01 -6.91
C ASP A 320 0.69 -6.50 -6.70
N PHE A 321 -0.48 -5.92 -6.92
CA PHE A 321 -0.77 -4.53 -6.60
C PHE A 321 -1.63 -4.48 -5.34
N HIS A 322 -1.24 -3.65 -4.38
CA HIS A 322 -2.02 -3.39 -3.17
C HIS A 322 -2.21 -1.89 -2.97
N ALA A 323 -3.46 -1.49 -2.71
CA ALA A 323 -3.76 -0.14 -2.25
C ALA A 323 -3.22 0.07 -0.83
N PHE A 324 -2.99 1.34 -0.46
CA PHE A 324 -2.52 1.71 0.88
C PHE A 324 -3.40 1.10 1.98
N GLU A 325 -4.72 1.21 1.81
CA GLU A 325 -5.70 0.73 2.76
C GLU A 325 -5.64 -0.78 2.95
N HIS A 326 -5.26 -1.57 1.94
CA HIS A 326 -5.18 -3.03 2.09
C HIS A 326 -3.97 -3.47 2.91
N ILE A 327 -2.87 -2.71 2.88
CA ILE A 327 -1.66 -3.02 3.66
C ILE A 327 -1.75 -2.44 5.08
N GLU A 328 -2.39 -1.28 5.22
CA GLU A 328 -2.44 -0.55 6.49
C GLU A 328 -3.71 -0.77 7.30
N ALA A 329 -4.84 -1.12 6.67
CA ALA A 329 -6.08 -1.29 7.40
C ALA A 329 -6.15 -2.64 8.10
N SER A 330 -6.72 -2.61 9.31
CA SER A 330 -7.38 -3.77 9.87
C SER A 330 -8.40 -4.29 8.85
N PRO A 331 -8.39 -5.59 8.53
CA PRO A 331 -9.22 -6.15 7.47
C PRO A 331 -10.70 -5.87 7.73
N VAL A 332 -11.49 -5.73 6.66
CA VAL A 332 -12.96 -5.69 6.78
C VAL A 332 -13.43 -6.97 7.46
N VAL A 333 -14.12 -6.82 8.59
CA VAL A 333 -14.67 -7.95 9.33
C VAL A 333 -16.17 -8.01 9.09
N ALA A 334 -16.66 -9.19 8.70
CA ALA A 334 -18.09 -9.46 8.61
C ALA A 334 -18.70 -9.49 10.02
N LEU A 335 -19.92 -8.97 10.18
CA LEU A 335 -20.61 -8.88 11.49
C LEU A 335 -20.69 -10.22 12.24
N ARG A 336 -20.76 -11.34 11.54
CA ARG A 336 -20.77 -12.69 12.15
C ARG A 336 -19.47 -13.09 12.85
N HIS A 337 -18.35 -12.44 12.53
CA HIS A 337 -17.03 -12.79 13.05
C HIS A 337 -16.52 -11.81 14.13
N VAL A 338 -17.35 -10.86 14.58
CA VAL A 338 -16.96 -9.86 15.59
C VAL A 338 -17.50 -10.22 16.98
N ASP A 339 -16.83 -9.75 18.03
CA ASP A 339 -17.21 -10.01 19.42
C ASP A 339 -18.55 -9.36 19.82
N ALA A 340 -19.15 -9.85 20.90
CA ALA A 340 -20.47 -9.42 21.37
C ALA A 340 -20.60 -7.92 21.64
N LEU A 341 -19.54 -7.24 22.12
CA LEU A 341 -19.57 -5.79 22.32
C LEU A 341 -19.66 -5.05 20.99
N THR A 342 -18.87 -5.50 20.00
CA THR A 342 -18.90 -4.95 18.65
C THR A 342 -20.24 -5.22 17.97
N GLN A 343 -20.83 -6.40 18.13
CA GLN A 343 -22.18 -6.69 17.62
C GLN A 343 -23.22 -5.73 18.23
N ARG A 344 -23.12 -5.47 19.55
CA ARG A 344 -24.03 -4.56 20.25
C ARG A 344 -23.95 -3.12 19.73
N ILE A 345 -22.76 -2.57 19.55
CA ILE A 345 -22.63 -1.19 19.04
C ILE A 345 -23.09 -1.07 17.57
N VAL A 346 -22.91 -2.14 16.77
CA VAL A 346 -23.41 -2.18 15.39
C VAL A 346 -24.93 -2.22 15.35
N ALA A 347 -25.56 -3.03 16.21
CA ALA A 347 -27.02 -3.07 16.33
C ALA A 347 -27.59 -1.70 16.74
N GLU A 348 -26.95 -1.04 17.71
CA GLU A 348 -27.32 0.32 18.12
C GLU A 348 -27.13 1.36 17.01
N MET A 349 -26.06 1.25 16.22
CA MET A 349 -25.87 2.11 15.05
C MET A 349 -26.95 1.88 13.98
N GLN A 350 -27.36 0.63 13.75
CA GLN A 350 -28.47 0.31 12.84
C GLN A 350 -29.77 0.93 13.34
N THR A 351 -30.09 0.77 14.63
CA THR A 351 -31.27 1.40 15.25
C THR A 351 -31.22 2.93 15.13
N PHE A 352 -30.08 3.54 15.43
CA PHE A 352 -29.95 5.00 15.35
C PHE A 352 -30.05 5.53 13.91
N ARG A 353 -29.43 4.83 12.95
CA ARG A 353 -29.57 5.10 11.52
C ARG A 353 -31.04 5.03 11.09
N ASP A 354 -31.74 3.95 11.46
CA ASP A 354 -33.12 3.73 11.00
C ASP A 354 -34.07 4.78 11.59
N GLN A 355 -33.87 5.16 12.85
CA GLN A 355 -34.58 6.29 13.48
C GLN A 355 -34.30 7.61 12.76
N PHE A 356 -33.04 7.88 12.42
CA PHE A 356 -32.65 9.09 11.71
C PHE A 356 -33.27 9.17 10.32
N LEU A 357 -33.19 8.09 9.54
CA LEU A 357 -33.76 8.01 8.19
C LEU A 357 -35.30 8.09 8.22
N ALA A 358 -35.94 7.52 9.23
CA ALA A 358 -37.39 7.65 9.41
C ALA A 358 -37.80 9.10 9.68
N ALA A 359 -37.08 9.83 10.54
CA ALA A 359 -37.35 11.23 10.82
C ALA A 359 -37.14 12.14 9.60
N ASP A 360 -36.10 11.86 8.80
CA ASP A 360 -35.82 12.56 7.54
C ASP A 360 -36.96 12.41 6.53
N VAL A 361 -37.48 11.19 6.35
CA VAL A 361 -38.59 10.92 5.41
C VAL A 361 -39.88 11.67 5.79
N VAL A 362 -40.15 11.84 7.08
CA VAL A 362 -41.35 12.55 7.56
C VAL A 362 -41.11 14.08 7.56
N GLY A 363 -39.88 14.54 7.27
CA GLY A 363 -39.53 15.96 7.34
C GLY A 363 -39.62 16.52 8.76
N GLN A 364 -39.42 15.67 9.78
CA GLN A 364 -39.53 16.10 11.17
C GLN A 364 -38.25 16.80 11.62
N GLY A 365 -38.37 18.11 11.90
CA GLY A 365 -37.33 18.92 12.52
C GLY A 365 -36.47 19.71 11.53
N GLU A 366 -35.46 20.40 12.07
CA GLU A 366 -34.63 21.37 11.33
C GLU A 366 -33.24 20.80 10.96
N VAL A 367 -33.13 19.48 10.81
CA VAL A 367 -31.84 18.80 10.61
C VAL A 367 -31.16 19.28 9.33
N ALA A 368 -31.87 19.26 8.19
CA ALA A 368 -31.32 19.68 6.91
C ALA A 368 -31.18 21.22 6.79
N SER A 369 -32.09 21.97 7.42
CA SER A 369 -32.18 23.43 7.28
C SER A 369 -31.24 24.20 8.22
N PHE A 370 -31.10 23.75 9.47
CA PHE A 370 -30.34 24.45 10.50
C PHE A 370 -29.13 23.65 10.99
N TRP A 371 -29.34 22.42 11.46
CA TRP A 371 -28.29 21.65 12.13
C TRP A 371 -27.19 21.17 11.18
N LEU A 372 -27.50 20.91 9.91
CA LEU A 372 -26.54 20.49 8.87
C LEU A 372 -26.45 21.49 7.71
N ARG A 373 -26.61 22.80 7.97
CA ARG A 373 -26.81 23.80 6.92
C ARG A 373 -25.67 23.90 5.89
N LYS A 374 -24.43 23.54 6.25
CA LYS A 374 -23.24 23.77 5.39
C LYS A 374 -23.07 22.64 4.39
N SER A 375 -22.95 21.41 4.87
CA SER A 375 -22.64 20.24 4.04
C SER A 375 -23.88 19.44 3.67
N ARG A 376 -24.96 19.55 4.46
CA ARG A 376 -26.16 18.67 4.44
C ARG A 376 -25.80 17.19 4.52
N LYS A 377 -24.69 16.84 5.18
CA LYS A 377 -24.18 15.48 5.29
C LYS A 377 -24.21 15.01 6.74
N PRO A 378 -25.21 14.17 7.10
CA PRO A 378 -25.29 13.59 8.43
C PRO A 378 -24.17 12.59 8.66
N VAL A 379 -23.56 12.69 9.83
CA VAL A 379 -22.61 11.75 10.40
C VAL A 379 -23.16 11.37 11.77
N LEU A 380 -23.37 10.08 11.99
CA LEU A 380 -23.85 9.52 13.24
C LEU A 380 -22.69 8.89 14.00
N ALA A 381 -22.71 9.02 15.32
CA ALA A 381 -21.79 8.36 16.23
C ALA A 381 -22.57 7.67 17.35
N VAL A 382 -22.12 6.47 17.71
CA VAL A 382 -22.60 5.71 18.86
C VAL A 382 -21.41 5.38 19.73
N LEU A 383 -21.48 5.69 21.02
CA LEU A 383 -20.44 5.46 22.02
C LEU A 383 -20.96 4.48 23.07
N LEU A 384 -20.22 3.40 23.30
CA LEU A 384 -20.53 2.41 24.32
C LEU A 384 -19.72 2.70 25.58
N VAL A 385 -20.43 2.83 26.70
CA VAL A 385 -19.91 3.23 28.00
C VAL A 385 -20.22 2.15 29.01
N GLU A 386 -19.21 1.70 29.76
CA GLU A 386 -19.37 0.79 30.88
C GLU A 386 -19.61 1.59 32.16
N GLN A 387 -20.83 1.53 32.66
CA GLN A 387 -21.21 2.14 33.92
C GLN A 387 -20.89 1.18 35.07
N ARG A 388 -20.27 1.72 36.12
CA ARG A 388 -19.99 0.94 37.33
C ARG A 388 -21.30 0.54 38.00
N ALA A 389 -21.32 -0.66 38.55
CA ALA A 389 -22.43 -1.13 39.37
C ALA A 389 -22.59 -0.21 40.59
N THR A 390 -23.80 0.29 40.79
CA THR A 390 -24.16 1.16 41.92
C THR A 390 -24.39 0.39 43.22
N ALA A 391 -24.64 -0.93 43.13
CA ALA A 391 -24.81 -1.82 44.27
C ALA A 391 -23.64 -2.82 44.39
N ALA A 392 -23.20 -3.08 45.62
CA ALA A 392 -22.13 -4.05 45.90
C ALA A 392 -22.52 -5.44 45.39
N GLY A 393 -21.78 -5.96 44.41
CA GLY A 393 -21.99 -7.29 43.81
C GLY A 393 -22.76 -7.31 42.48
N ALA A 394 -23.30 -6.18 42.00
CA ALA A 394 -23.91 -6.12 40.68
C ALA A 394 -22.85 -6.06 39.56
N ARG A 395 -23.19 -6.59 38.37
CA ARG A 395 -22.30 -6.52 37.20
C ARG A 395 -22.35 -5.11 36.58
N PRO A 396 -21.23 -4.61 36.03
CA PRO A 396 -21.22 -3.34 35.32
C PRO A 396 -22.19 -3.40 34.13
N THR A 397 -22.93 -2.31 33.91
CA THR A 397 -23.91 -2.19 32.83
C THR A 397 -23.30 -1.44 31.67
N LEU A 398 -23.69 -1.80 30.45
CA LEU A 398 -23.28 -1.07 29.25
C LEU A 398 -24.39 -0.12 28.84
N VAL A 399 -24.05 1.16 28.78
CA VAL A 399 -24.89 2.27 28.37
C VAL A 399 -24.42 2.77 27.00
N VAL A 400 -25.36 3.25 26.20
CA VAL A 400 -25.13 3.71 24.83
C VAL A 400 -25.41 5.20 24.76
N GLN A 401 -24.48 5.96 24.20
CA GLN A 401 -24.58 7.40 24.02
C GLN A 401 -24.48 7.74 22.54
N ARG A 402 -25.41 8.55 22.05
CA ARG A 402 -25.53 8.87 20.62
C ARG A 402 -25.11 10.31 20.36
N GLY A 403 -24.56 10.55 19.18
CA GLY A 403 -24.17 11.87 18.71
C GLY A 403 -24.34 12.01 17.21
N MET A 404 -24.59 13.23 16.75
CA MET A 404 -24.64 13.59 15.32
C MET A 404 -23.79 14.85 15.12
N ASN A 405 -23.20 15.04 13.94
CA ASN A 405 -22.52 16.29 13.63
C ASN A 405 -23.49 17.49 13.63
N CYS A 406 -22.98 18.66 14.04
CA CYS A 406 -23.72 19.92 14.01
C CYS A 406 -22.87 20.99 13.31
N GLU A 407 -23.43 21.64 12.30
CA GLU A 407 -22.75 22.57 11.40
C GLU A 407 -23.36 23.98 11.44
N VAL A 408 -23.79 24.40 12.63
CA VAL A 408 -24.23 25.77 12.88
C VAL A 408 -23.09 26.76 12.62
N SER A 409 -23.42 27.96 12.14
CA SER A 409 -22.41 28.98 11.83
C SER A 409 -22.02 29.76 13.08
N MET A 410 -21.18 29.11 13.88
CA MET A 410 -20.57 29.65 15.08
C MET A 410 -19.10 29.99 14.84
N PRO A 411 -18.52 31.00 15.54
CA PRO A 411 -17.09 31.32 15.46
C PRO A 411 -16.18 30.13 15.79
N THR A 412 -16.66 29.23 16.65
CA THR A 412 -15.97 28.01 17.11
C THR A 412 -16.04 26.85 16.11
N GLY A 413 -16.71 27.02 14.97
CA GLY A 413 -16.80 26.01 13.91
C GLY A 413 -17.86 24.93 14.15
N SER A 414 -17.80 23.87 13.35
CA SER A 414 -18.73 22.72 13.40
C SER A 414 -18.32 21.69 14.47
N LEU A 415 -19.30 21.02 15.07
CA LEU A 415 -19.10 19.92 16.01
C LEU A 415 -19.22 18.57 15.29
N CYS A 416 -18.28 17.67 15.58
CA CYS A 416 -18.26 16.33 15.00
C CYS A 416 -19.14 15.38 15.81
N ALA A 417 -19.68 14.35 15.17
CA ALA A 417 -20.59 13.40 15.78
C ALA A 417 -19.98 12.70 17.00
N GLU A 418 -18.70 12.35 16.91
CA GLU A 418 -17.94 11.68 17.96
C GLU A 418 -17.82 12.54 19.21
N ARG A 419 -17.47 13.82 19.02
CA ARG A 419 -17.37 14.78 20.12
C ARG A 419 -18.72 15.02 20.78
N ASN A 420 -19.80 15.05 20.00
CA ASN A 420 -21.15 15.15 20.55
C ASN A 420 -21.54 13.90 21.35
N ALA A 421 -21.21 12.68 20.87
CA ALA A 421 -21.48 11.45 21.64
C ALA A 421 -20.68 11.40 22.96
N ILE A 422 -19.42 11.81 22.94
CA ILE A 422 -18.57 11.91 24.16
C ILE A 422 -19.11 12.99 25.10
N GLY A 423 -19.50 14.15 24.57
CA GLY A 423 -20.12 15.23 25.33
C GLY A 423 -21.40 14.80 26.01
N SER A 424 -22.29 14.09 25.29
CA SER A 424 -23.52 13.51 25.84
C SER A 424 -23.23 12.53 26.98
N ALA A 425 -22.20 11.69 26.83
CA ALA A 425 -21.79 10.76 27.87
C ALA A 425 -21.35 11.49 29.15
N LEU A 426 -20.48 12.49 29.02
CA LEU A 426 -20.00 13.30 30.15
C LEU A 426 -21.12 14.12 30.80
N ALA A 427 -22.06 14.64 30.01
CA ALA A 427 -23.21 15.37 30.54
C ALA A 427 -24.16 14.44 31.32
N SER A 428 -24.29 13.17 30.90
CA SER A 428 -25.12 12.18 31.59
C SER A 428 -24.50 11.63 32.87
N ASP A 429 -23.16 11.56 32.92
CA ASP A 429 -22.40 11.08 34.08
C ASP A 429 -21.11 11.92 34.22
N PRO A 430 -21.10 12.94 35.08
CA PRO A 430 -19.90 13.77 35.30
C PRO A 430 -18.77 13.02 36.01
N THR A 431 -19.01 11.82 36.53
CA THR A 431 -18.00 10.97 37.17
C THR A 431 -17.31 10.01 36.18
N LEU A 432 -17.69 10.10 34.90
CA LEU A 432 -17.25 9.21 33.85
C LEU A 432 -15.73 9.24 33.65
N THR A 433 -15.10 8.07 33.79
CA THR A 433 -13.66 7.92 33.55
C THR A 433 -13.40 7.52 32.10
N ARG A 434 -12.24 7.91 31.54
CA ARG A 434 -11.81 7.47 30.19
C ARG A 434 -11.82 5.94 30.01
N ARG A 435 -11.51 5.18 31.07
CA ARG A 435 -11.53 3.70 31.07
C ARG A 435 -12.92 3.08 30.90
N ALA A 436 -13.97 3.83 31.24
CA ALA A 436 -15.35 3.40 31.04
C ALA A 436 -15.78 3.51 29.58
N LEU A 437 -15.17 4.38 28.77
CA LEU A 437 -15.45 4.49 27.34
C LEU A 437 -14.85 3.28 26.61
N LYS A 438 -15.66 2.38 26.04
CA LYS A 438 -15.16 1.12 25.47
C LYS A 438 -14.94 1.17 23.96
N MET A 439 -15.85 1.80 23.24
CA MET A 439 -15.79 1.87 21.79
C MET A 439 -16.72 2.93 21.23
N ILE A 440 -16.34 3.49 20.09
CA ILE A 440 -17.17 4.43 19.34
C ILE A 440 -17.33 3.95 17.91
N ALA A 441 -18.55 3.99 17.39
CA ALA A 441 -18.88 3.66 16.01
C ALA A 441 -19.26 4.93 15.26
N VAL A 442 -18.78 5.11 14.03
CA VAL A 442 -19.01 6.31 13.21
C VAL A 442 -19.54 5.93 11.83
N LEU A 443 -20.65 6.54 11.41
CA LEU A 443 -21.34 6.26 10.16
C LEU A 443 -21.69 7.56 9.43
N GLY A 444 -21.26 7.70 8.17
CA GLY A 444 -21.76 8.75 7.28
C GLY A 444 -23.04 8.31 6.55
N LEU A 445 -23.99 9.23 6.38
CA LEU A 445 -25.23 9.02 5.65
C LEU A 445 -25.43 10.09 4.58
N THR A 446 -26.31 9.80 3.62
CA THR A 446 -26.70 10.73 2.56
C THR A 446 -28.18 11.07 2.71
N LEU A 447 -28.52 12.36 2.81
CA LEU A 447 -29.91 12.83 2.85
C LEU A 447 -30.56 12.73 1.47
N ARG A 448 -31.87 12.48 1.42
CA ARG A 448 -32.63 12.62 0.16
C ARG A 448 -32.70 14.10 -0.20
N GLY A 449 -32.26 14.46 -1.41
CA GLY A 449 -32.39 15.83 -1.91
C GLY A 449 -33.86 16.19 -2.11
N ASP A 450 -34.25 17.41 -1.75
CA ASP A 450 -35.56 17.96 -2.09
C ASP A 450 -35.77 17.94 -3.61
N GLY A 451 -36.70 17.09 -4.08
CA GLY A 451 -37.34 17.24 -5.38
C GLY A 451 -37.00 16.23 -6.48
N VAL A 452 -37.26 14.93 -6.26
CA VAL A 452 -37.77 14.02 -7.32
C VAL A 452 -38.68 12.96 -6.64
N PRO A 453 -39.94 12.78 -7.07
CA PRO A 453 -40.78 11.70 -6.55
C PRO A 453 -40.32 10.38 -7.18
N ASP A 454 -39.65 9.56 -6.39
CA ASP A 454 -39.14 8.26 -6.85
C ASP A 454 -40.25 7.20 -6.76
N ALA A 455 -40.84 6.91 -7.92
CA ALA A 455 -41.90 5.93 -8.12
C ALA A 455 -41.36 4.49 -8.11
N HIS A 456 -40.57 4.11 -7.11
CA HIS A 456 -40.30 2.70 -6.83
C HIS A 456 -40.11 2.50 -5.33
N ARG A 457 -41.25 2.30 -4.66
CA ARG A 457 -41.29 1.71 -3.33
C ARG A 457 -42.31 0.58 -3.32
N ILE A 458 -41.85 -0.55 -2.76
CA ILE A 458 -42.67 -1.45 -1.95
C ILE A 458 -43.73 -2.23 -2.73
N ILE A 459 -43.37 -3.45 -3.14
CA ILE A 459 -44.35 -4.54 -3.16
C ILE A 459 -44.15 -5.32 -1.86
N THR A 460 -44.83 -4.86 -0.82
CA THR A 460 -45.36 -5.74 0.23
C THR A 460 -46.87 -5.73 0.04
N ASN A 461 -47.40 -6.73 -0.66
CA ASN A 461 -48.83 -7.00 -0.63
C ASN A 461 -49.09 -8.12 0.38
N GLY A 462 -49.82 -7.78 1.44
CA GLY A 462 -50.48 -8.73 2.31
C GLY A 462 -51.94 -8.96 1.87
N SER A 463 -52.36 -10.22 2.02
CA SER A 463 -53.70 -10.74 2.34
C SER A 463 -54.92 -10.44 1.46
N SER A 464 -55.52 -11.50 0.90
CA SER A 464 -56.77 -12.08 1.46
C SER A 464 -57.17 -13.41 0.78
N ALA A 465 -57.52 -14.36 1.65
CA ALA A 465 -58.45 -15.49 1.53
C ALA A 465 -58.74 -16.14 0.15
N VAL A 466 -58.61 -17.48 0.08
CA VAL A 466 -59.71 -18.46 -0.01
C VAL A 466 -59.15 -19.91 -0.15
N SER A 467 -59.76 -20.81 0.63
CA SER A 467 -59.88 -22.29 0.52
C SER A 467 -58.66 -23.23 0.58
N ALA A 468 -58.63 -24.01 1.67
CA ALA A 468 -58.59 -25.48 1.76
C ALA A 468 -57.73 -26.30 0.77
N ILE A 469 -56.85 -27.14 1.31
CA ILE A 469 -56.84 -28.62 1.23
C ILE A 469 -55.67 -29.17 2.09
N GLU A 470 -55.99 -30.11 2.99
CA GLU A 470 -55.27 -31.31 3.49
C GLU A 470 -53.74 -31.43 3.21
N SER A 471 -52.83 -31.92 4.07
CA SER A 471 -52.82 -33.00 5.08
C SER A 471 -51.37 -33.19 5.61
N GLY A 472 -51.21 -33.89 6.75
CA GLY A 472 -49.97 -34.60 7.14
C GLY A 472 -49.00 -33.79 8.03
N ASP A 473 -48.87 -33.91 9.36
CA ASP A 473 -48.71 -35.03 10.32
C ASP A 473 -47.25 -35.13 10.85
N GLU A 474 -47.15 -35.54 12.12
CA GLU A 474 -45.99 -35.96 12.94
C GLU A 474 -45.11 -34.86 13.60
N SER A 475 -45.25 -34.53 14.91
CA SER A 475 -44.94 -35.24 16.18
C SER A 475 -43.46 -35.19 16.62
N GLU A 476 -43.17 -34.49 17.73
CA GLU A 476 -42.52 -34.98 18.98
C GLU A 476 -40.96 -35.01 18.90
N GLU A 477 -40.11 -34.74 19.90
CA GLU A 477 -40.07 -34.99 21.36
C GLU A 477 -38.86 -34.16 21.90
N ARG A 478 -38.95 -33.29 22.93
CA ARG A 478 -38.78 -33.48 24.39
C ARG A 478 -37.60 -34.37 24.86
N LEU A 479 -36.67 -33.78 25.63
CA LEU A 479 -36.09 -34.21 26.94
C LEU A 479 -34.92 -33.25 27.29
N GLN A 480 -34.96 -32.40 28.32
CA GLN A 480 -34.87 -32.60 29.79
C GLN A 480 -33.54 -33.12 30.36
N GLY A 481 -32.97 -32.28 31.24
CA GLY A 481 -32.30 -32.65 32.49
C GLY A 481 -30.79 -32.42 32.53
N LEU A 482 -30.15 -32.05 33.64
CA LEU A 482 -30.51 -31.73 35.02
C LEU A 482 -29.22 -31.18 35.70
N THR A 483 -29.36 -30.29 36.70
CA THR A 483 -28.62 -30.16 38.01
C THR A 483 -27.09 -30.23 38.05
N GLU A 484 -26.32 -29.72 39.00
CA GLU A 484 -26.36 -28.86 40.19
C GLU A 484 -24.86 -28.69 40.53
N ASP A 485 -24.42 -27.57 41.12
CA ASP A 485 -23.64 -27.66 42.36
C ASP A 485 -23.26 -26.28 42.92
N ARG A 486 -23.32 -26.24 44.26
CA ARG A 486 -23.25 -25.08 45.12
C ARG A 486 -22.41 -25.47 46.33
N ALA A 487 -21.32 -24.76 46.63
CA ALA A 487 -20.69 -24.67 47.95
C ALA A 487 -19.37 -23.87 47.83
N LEU A 488 -18.80 -23.20 48.82
CA LEU A 488 -19.17 -22.53 50.08
C LEU A 488 -17.82 -22.19 50.76
N LEU A 489 -17.82 -21.18 51.64
CA LEU A 489 -16.83 -20.88 52.70
C LEU A 489 -15.51 -20.20 52.27
N ALA A 490 -14.86 -19.35 53.06
CA ALA A 490 -15.15 -18.57 54.28
C ALA A 490 -13.84 -17.85 54.67
N ALA A 491 -13.97 -16.91 55.62
CA ALA A 491 -12.91 -16.38 56.50
C ALA A 491 -11.97 -15.33 55.88
N SER A 492 -11.47 -14.30 56.57
CA SER A 492 -11.70 -13.66 57.88
C SER A 492 -10.64 -12.54 57.98
N GLY A 493 -10.88 -11.50 58.80
CA GLY A 493 -9.86 -10.51 59.22
C GLY A 493 -10.20 -9.10 58.75
N ARG A 494 -10.92 -8.25 59.50
CA ARG A 494 -10.57 -7.56 60.76
C ARG A 494 -9.28 -6.73 60.66
N THR A 495 -9.37 -5.41 60.52
CA THR A 495 -9.02 -4.41 61.57
C THR A 495 -8.95 -2.98 61.01
N ASP A 496 -9.47 -2.06 61.82
CA ASP A 496 -9.50 -0.60 61.69
C ASP A 496 -8.12 0.07 61.85
N ALA A 497 -7.98 1.27 61.29
CA ALA A 497 -7.37 2.47 61.89
C ALA A 497 -7.22 3.54 60.78
N THR A 498 -8.07 4.59 60.71
CA THR A 498 -7.90 5.90 61.36
C THR A 498 -6.45 6.40 61.46
N GLY A 499 -6.18 7.50 60.75
CA GLY A 499 -4.91 8.22 60.76
C GLY A 499 -5.08 9.56 60.04
N ASP A 500 -5.58 10.53 60.79
CA ASP A 500 -5.89 11.90 60.39
C ASP A 500 -4.65 12.81 60.46
N THR A 501 -4.73 13.98 59.83
CA THR A 501 -3.88 15.19 59.99
C THR A 501 -2.44 15.11 59.43
N SER A 502 -1.79 16.13 58.84
CA SER A 502 -1.95 17.59 58.87
C SER A 502 -1.09 18.28 57.77
N SER A 503 -1.60 19.41 57.27
CA SER A 503 -0.95 20.72 56.95
C SER A 503 0.41 20.85 56.22
N ALA A 504 0.43 21.69 55.17
CA ALA A 504 1.18 22.97 55.03
C ALA A 504 1.24 23.39 53.54
N GLN A 505 0.50 24.40 53.07
CA GLN A 505 0.89 25.83 52.97
C GLN A 505 2.29 26.15 52.39
N ARG A 506 2.31 26.75 51.18
CA ARG A 506 3.04 27.98 50.75
C ARG A 506 2.74 28.21 49.25
N LEU A 507 2.05 29.28 48.83
CA LEU A 507 2.43 30.70 48.63
C LEU A 507 3.29 31.03 47.39
N GLY A 508 2.77 31.94 46.55
CA GLY A 508 3.51 32.79 45.59
C GLY A 508 3.04 32.68 44.12
N SER A 509 2.15 33.56 43.63
CA SER A 509 2.42 34.87 42.98
C SER A 509 2.53 34.76 41.44
N VAL A 510 1.48 35.08 40.67
CA VAL A 510 1.21 36.39 40.00
C VAL A 510 2.32 36.86 39.04
N THR A 511 2.00 36.97 37.75
CA THR A 511 2.07 38.23 36.98
C THR A 511 1.39 38.09 35.62
N SER A 512 0.54 39.06 35.34
CA SER A 512 -0.11 39.40 34.07
C SER A 512 0.77 40.37 33.28
N GLY A 513 0.59 40.42 31.96
CA GLY A 513 1.19 41.43 31.09
C GLY A 513 0.67 41.37 29.66
N ALA A 514 -0.13 42.37 29.29
CA ALA A 514 -0.78 42.56 27.99
C ALA A 514 0.02 43.49 27.05
N ARG A 515 -0.25 43.42 25.73
CA ARG A 515 -0.30 44.50 24.69
C ARG A 515 -0.23 43.87 23.28
N GLU A 516 -1.21 43.98 22.40
CA GLU A 516 -1.73 45.12 21.59
C GLU A 516 -0.99 45.40 20.26
N GLY A 517 -1.78 45.51 19.18
CA GLY A 517 -1.47 46.11 17.87
C GLY A 517 -1.60 45.13 16.68
N GLY A 518 -2.43 45.27 15.63
CA GLY A 518 -3.31 46.36 15.18
C GLY A 518 -2.96 46.82 13.74
N GLY A 519 -3.82 46.50 12.75
CA GLY A 519 -3.90 47.13 11.40
C GLY A 519 -3.19 46.39 10.25
N SER A 520 -3.63 46.38 8.98
CA SER A 520 -4.73 47.06 8.31
C SER A 520 -5.00 46.41 6.93
N ARG A 521 -6.25 46.51 6.46
CA ARG A 521 -6.81 46.11 5.16
C ARG A 521 -6.18 46.83 3.97
N LYS A 522 -6.06 46.14 2.83
CA LYS A 522 -6.22 46.75 1.49
C LYS A 522 -7.07 45.85 0.58
N HIS A 523 -8.17 46.42 0.09
CA HIS A 523 -8.98 45.94 -1.03
C HIS A 523 -8.16 45.93 -2.32
N ARG A 524 -8.28 44.88 -3.14
CA ARG A 524 -8.07 44.99 -4.60
C ARG A 524 -8.98 44.00 -5.34
N LEU A 525 -9.55 44.52 -6.42
CA LEU A 525 -10.61 44.00 -7.28
C LEU A 525 -10.28 42.65 -7.96
N GLU A 526 -11.33 41.85 -8.14
CA GLU A 526 -11.36 40.64 -8.98
C GLU A 526 -11.19 40.93 -10.47
N PRO A 527 -10.86 39.89 -11.25
CA PRO A 527 -11.69 39.61 -12.41
C PRO A 527 -12.23 38.17 -12.44
N LEU A 528 -13.48 38.10 -12.88
CA LEU A 528 -14.29 36.95 -13.26
C LEU A 528 -13.53 35.95 -14.15
N VAL A 529 -13.38 34.69 -13.72
CA VAL A 529 -13.05 33.57 -14.62
C VAL A 529 -13.86 32.32 -14.24
N ASP A 530 -14.69 31.95 -15.21
CA ASP A 530 -15.47 30.75 -15.49
C ASP A 530 -15.18 29.47 -14.67
N THR A 531 -16.23 28.95 -14.04
CA THR A 531 -16.24 27.74 -13.21
C THR A 531 -16.28 26.47 -14.07
N GLY A 532 -15.10 25.95 -14.42
CA GLY A 532 -14.94 24.63 -15.05
C GLY A 532 -15.28 23.48 -14.09
N ALA A 533 -16.16 22.59 -14.55
CA ALA A 533 -16.75 21.46 -13.84
C ALA A 533 -15.73 20.53 -13.13
N LYS A 534 -16.05 20.20 -11.86
CA LYS A 534 -15.32 19.23 -11.01
C LYS A 534 -15.49 17.81 -11.56
N ARG A 535 -14.39 17.13 -11.89
CA ARG A 535 -14.37 15.70 -12.26
C ARG A 535 -14.35 14.79 -11.02
N PRO A 536 -14.91 13.57 -11.10
CA PRO A 536 -15.11 12.69 -9.94
C PRO A 536 -13.80 12.08 -9.42
N ARG A 537 -13.80 11.74 -8.13
CA ARG A 537 -12.74 11.03 -7.40
C ARG A 537 -12.54 9.63 -7.98
N CYS A 538 -11.30 9.20 -8.15
CA CYS A 538 -10.97 7.78 -8.34
C CYS A 538 -10.99 7.11 -6.96
N ARG A 539 -12.09 6.41 -6.63
CA ARG A 539 -12.16 5.48 -5.50
C ARG A 539 -11.81 4.09 -6.03
N SER A 540 -10.93 3.39 -5.30
CA SER A 540 -10.75 1.94 -5.22
C SER A 540 -10.88 1.13 -6.53
N PHE A 541 -9.76 0.57 -6.97
CA PHE A 541 -9.68 -0.47 -7.99
C PHE A 541 -10.78 -1.54 -7.81
N PRO A 542 -11.64 -1.77 -8.80
CA PRO A 542 -12.40 -3.01 -8.89
C PRO A 542 -11.46 -4.11 -9.39
N CYS A 543 -11.32 -5.19 -8.62
CA CYS A 543 -10.88 -6.47 -9.19
C CYS A 543 -12.09 -7.07 -9.94
N ASP A 544 -11.86 -7.55 -11.16
CA ASP A 544 -12.86 -8.15 -12.05
C ASP A 544 -13.84 -9.10 -11.33
N GLU A 545 -15.13 -8.75 -11.40
CA GLU A 545 -16.17 -9.69 -11.82
C GLU A 545 -16.98 -8.99 -12.92
N SER A 546 -17.18 -9.72 -14.01
CA SER A 546 -17.64 -9.25 -15.32
C SER A 546 -18.98 -8.50 -15.36
N VAL A 547 -19.09 -7.65 -16.40
CA VAL A 547 -20.26 -6.94 -16.97
C VAL A 547 -20.40 -5.47 -16.54
N ALA A 548 -19.94 -4.56 -17.41
CA ALA A 548 -20.29 -3.16 -17.42
C ALA A 548 -21.25 -2.87 -18.58
N ASP A 549 -22.39 -2.24 -18.28
CA ASP A 549 -22.90 -1.16 -19.12
C ASP A 549 -23.59 -0.10 -18.25
N GLY A 550 -23.48 1.16 -18.66
CA GLY A 550 -24.26 2.29 -18.11
C GLY A 550 -23.48 3.31 -17.28
N ARG A 551 -22.98 4.37 -17.93
CA ARG A 551 -22.65 5.66 -17.29
C ARG A 551 -23.91 6.52 -17.20
N THR A 552 -24.27 6.98 -16.00
CA THR A 552 -25.14 8.16 -15.79
C THR A 552 -24.93 8.79 -14.40
N GLU A 553 -24.72 10.11 -14.39
CA GLU A 553 -25.06 11.16 -13.40
C GLU A 553 -25.11 10.95 -11.85
N ASP A 554 -24.52 9.93 -11.24
CA ASP A 554 -24.85 9.60 -9.83
C ASP A 554 -23.85 10.02 -8.71
N SER A 555 -23.07 11.10 -8.88
CA SER A 555 -22.04 11.47 -7.87
C SER A 555 -22.58 12.08 -6.56
N ALA A 556 -23.89 12.24 -6.43
CA ALA A 556 -24.54 12.80 -5.24
C ALA A 556 -24.92 11.75 -4.18
N LEU A 557 -24.99 10.46 -4.53
CA LEU A 557 -25.61 9.42 -3.69
C LEU A 557 -24.66 8.40 -3.08
N VAL A 558 -23.33 8.55 -3.23
CA VAL A 558 -22.38 7.57 -2.68
C VAL A 558 -21.99 7.91 -1.24
N ASP A 559 -22.33 7.02 -0.32
CA ASP A 559 -21.95 7.10 1.09
C ASP A 559 -20.44 7.37 1.27
N ARG A 560 -20.11 8.21 2.26
CA ARG A 560 -18.71 8.60 2.58
C ARG A 560 -17.95 7.57 3.43
N ASN A 561 -18.53 6.38 3.57
CA ASN A 561 -18.02 5.29 4.37
C ASN A 561 -16.87 4.55 3.65
N PRO A 562 -15.86 4.02 4.38
CA PRO A 562 -15.60 4.24 5.80
C PRO A 562 -15.13 5.67 6.11
N LEU A 563 -15.58 6.20 7.25
CA LEU A 563 -15.32 7.58 7.65
C LEU A 563 -14.36 7.59 8.84
N ALA A 564 -13.10 7.93 8.59
CA ALA A 564 -12.10 8.07 9.63
C ALA A 564 -12.37 9.30 10.51
N PRO A 565 -12.01 9.28 11.82
CA PRO A 565 -12.12 10.44 12.68
C PRO A 565 -11.28 11.59 12.11
N CYS A 566 -11.82 12.82 12.17
CA CYS A 566 -11.06 14.01 11.77
C CYS A 566 -9.88 14.25 12.74
N GLY A 567 -8.93 15.14 12.39
CA GLY A 567 -7.76 15.41 13.24
C GLY A 567 -8.10 15.73 14.70
N ALA A 568 -9.07 16.63 14.93
CA ALA A 568 -9.50 17.00 16.28
C ALA A 568 -10.21 15.85 17.03
N CYS A 569 -11.04 15.05 16.36
CA CYS A 569 -11.63 13.86 16.97
C CYS A 569 -10.54 12.84 17.30
N ASN A 570 -9.59 12.63 16.40
CA ASN A 570 -8.51 11.68 16.60
C ASN A 570 -7.67 12.04 17.83
N GLU A 571 -7.34 13.31 18.07
CA GLU A 571 -6.67 13.74 19.30
C GLU A 571 -7.46 13.36 20.57
N TRP A 572 -8.78 13.60 20.60
CA TRP A 572 -9.62 13.19 21.73
C TRP A 572 -9.61 11.68 21.93
N LEU A 573 -9.77 10.93 20.85
CA LEU A 573 -9.85 9.48 20.92
C LEU A 573 -8.50 8.86 21.31
N VAL A 574 -7.36 9.42 20.87
CA VAL A 574 -6.01 9.07 21.36
C VAL A 574 -5.92 9.30 22.86
N LYS A 575 -6.36 10.47 23.36
CA LYS A 575 -6.37 10.74 24.81
C LYS A 575 -7.26 9.79 25.60
N ILE A 576 -8.36 9.32 25.04
CA ILE A 576 -9.18 8.28 25.66
C ILE A 576 -8.41 6.96 25.68
N ALA A 577 -7.83 6.57 24.55
CA ALA A 577 -7.09 5.33 24.39
C ALA A 577 -5.83 5.27 25.29
N GLU A 578 -5.16 6.39 25.58
CA GLU A 578 -4.03 6.45 26.52
C GLU A 578 -4.40 5.88 27.91
N ALA A 579 -5.64 6.10 28.35
CA ALA A 579 -6.17 5.58 29.62
C ALA A 579 -6.99 4.28 29.44
N ASN A 580 -7.26 3.89 28.20
CA ASN A 580 -7.95 2.65 27.84
C ASN A 580 -7.38 2.06 26.53
N PRO A 581 -6.28 1.30 26.59
CA PRO A 581 -5.66 0.73 25.38
C PRO A 581 -6.58 -0.20 24.57
N SER A 582 -7.62 -0.75 25.21
CA SER A 582 -8.63 -1.57 24.53
C SER A 582 -9.74 -0.76 23.83
N PHE A 583 -9.66 0.57 23.83
CA PHE A 583 -10.63 1.42 23.16
C PHE A 583 -10.58 1.22 21.63
N ARG A 584 -11.75 1.02 21.02
CA ARG A 584 -11.88 0.72 19.58
C ARG A 584 -12.72 1.75 18.86
N VAL A 585 -12.32 2.08 17.63
CA VAL A 585 -13.12 2.87 16.68
C VAL A 585 -13.65 1.95 15.61
N ILE A 586 -14.97 1.93 15.47
CA ILE A 586 -15.68 1.14 14.49
C ILE A 586 -16.12 2.06 13.36
N THR A 587 -15.75 1.72 12.13
CA THR A 587 -16.25 2.41 10.93
C THR A 587 -16.89 1.41 9.97
N PHE A 588 -17.81 1.84 9.14
CA PHE A 588 -18.60 0.94 8.29
C PHE A 588 -18.14 1.02 6.84
N ALA A 589 -18.31 -0.05 6.07
CA ALA A 589 -18.06 0.00 4.63
C ALA A 589 -19.15 0.80 3.87
N ASN A 590 -20.40 0.78 4.36
CA ASN A 590 -21.56 1.43 3.76
C ASN A 590 -22.67 1.65 4.80
N ALA A 591 -23.75 2.37 4.42
CA ALA A 591 -24.89 2.63 5.30
C ALA A 591 -25.66 1.37 5.76
N ARG A 592 -25.47 0.19 5.14
CA ARG A 592 -26.15 -1.05 5.56
C ARG A 592 -25.57 -1.64 6.85
N CYS A 593 -24.38 -1.22 7.26
CA CYS A 593 -23.70 -1.68 8.48
C CYS A 593 -23.43 -3.20 8.53
N GLN A 594 -23.26 -3.86 7.38
CA GLN A 594 -23.01 -5.32 7.30
C GLN A 594 -21.53 -5.71 7.42
N SER A 595 -20.65 -4.77 7.06
CA SER A 595 -19.20 -4.95 7.03
C SER A 595 -18.55 -3.77 7.73
N ILE A 596 -17.63 -4.06 8.65
CA ILE A 596 -17.04 -3.06 9.53
C ILE A 596 -15.51 -3.13 9.52
N TYR A 597 -14.90 -2.01 9.87
CA TYR A 597 -13.49 -1.91 10.20
C TYR A 597 -13.38 -1.65 11.70
N VAL A 598 -12.52 -2.40 12.37
CA VAL A 598 -12.27 -2.28 13.81
C VAL A 598 -10.85 -1.76 13.98
N ASN A 599 -10.72 -0.49 14.35
CA ASN A 599 -9.41 0.15 14.52
C ASN A 599 -9.11 0.33 16.01
N GLN A 600 -7.94 -0.12 16.45
CA GLN A 600 -7.34 0.33 17.70
C GLN A 600 -6.49 1.57 17.41
N ILE A 601 -6.60 2.59 18.25
CA ILE A 601 -5.97 3.90 17.99
C ILE A 601 -4.50 3.92 18.41
N ILE A 602 -4.12 3.11 19.39
CA ILE A 602 -2.77 3.02 19.95
C ILE A 602 -2.22 1.63 19.67
#